data_AF-A0A8K0L4Q2-F1
#
_entry.id   AF-A0A8K0L4Q2-F1
#
_cell.length_a   1.000
_cell.length_b   1.000
_cell.length_c   1.000
_cell.angle_alpha   90.00
_cell.angle_beta   90.00
_cell.angle_gamma   90.00
#
_symmetry.space_group_name_H-M   'P 1'
#
loop_
_entity.id
_entity.type
_entity.pdbx_description
1 polymer ?
#
loop_
_entity_poly.entity_id
_entity_poly.type
_entity_poly.pdbx_seq_one_letter_code
_entity_poly.pdbx_strand_id
1 'polypeptide(L)'
;MSTSSDFTSHKLVGPEVTSTVLEDAASLFSAHYGVWGPLAARMMGSFAQQGRRVRMSASKLRNECLPASENAEHTYVKAMVGDRLVGNVFATRWISEGRPMCWITQLVVVPEFRNMGLATKMLLKLREDGEYQGFGILSSHPFAIMACLRAFGRGVEGVDFSMTKDGAISIMSSCPVRYVRTAKLQGSLFGDDDKKSKVVSCADTGFWVDHTEPSQALDIIKAKGIKWPFGTLPEGHEFLVLVDGRS
;
A
#
# COMPACT_ATOMS: atom_id res chain seq x y z
N MET A 1 -11.44 29.64 -8.38
CA MET A 1 -12.37 28.64 -8.96
C MET A 1 -11.52 27.48 -9.42
N SER A 2 -11.46 26.39 -8.64
CA SER A 2 -10.66 25.21 -9.02
C SER A 2 -11.54 24.35 -9.91
N THR A 3 -11.14 24.17 -11.17
CA THR A 3 -11.72 23.14 -12.03
C THR A 3 -11.56 21.80 -11.33
N SER A 4 -12.68 21.15 -10.98
CA SER A 4 -12.69 19.73 -10.65
C SER A 4 -12.18 19.02 -11.90
N SER A 5 -10.96 18.52 -11.88
CA SER A 5 -10.50 17.61 -12.91
C SER A 5 -11.34 16.34 -12.75
N ASP A 6 -12.33 16.15 -13.61
CA ASP A 6 -13.13 14.93 -13.59
C ASP A 6 -12.24 13.75 -13.96
N PHE A 7 -12.01 12.87 -13.00
CA PHE A 7 -11.30 11.62 -13.23
C PHE A 7 -12.29 10.47 -13.28
N THR A 8 -12.04 9.54 -14.18
CA THR A 8 -12.77 8.28 -14.29
C THR A 8 -11.96 7.17 -13.65
N SER A 9 -12.64 6.21 -13.03
CA SER A 9 -12.00 5.03 -12.45
C SER A 9 -12.59 3.76 -13.01
N HIS A 10 -11.73 2.84 -13.45
CA HIS A 10 -12.12 1.56 -14.03
C HIS A 10 -11.52 0.42 -13.22
N LYS A 11 -12.34 -0.59 -12.91
CA LYS A 11 -11.95 -1.82 -12.23
C LYS A 11 -11.82 -2.92 -13.29
N LEU A 12 -10.73 -3.68 -13.23
CA LEU A 12 -10.42 -4.84 -14.06
C LEU A 12 -10.12 -6.03 -13.15
N VAL A 13 -10.58 -7.22 -13.53
CA VAL A 13 -10.38 -8.46 -12.76
C VAL A 13 -9.77 -9.57 -13.61
N GLY A 14 -8.89 -10.37 -13.00
CA GLY A 14 -8.37 -11.60 -13.59
C GLY A 14 -7.85 -11.41 -15.03
N PRO A 15 -8.44 -12.07 -16.05
CA PRO A 15 -8.01 -11.97 -17.45
C PRO A 15 -8.02 -10.56 -18.06
N GLU A 16 -8.82 -9.64 -17.51
CA GLU A 16 -8.89 -8.24 -17.99
C GLU A 16 -7.59 -7.47 -17.70
N VAL A 17 -6.75 -7.98 -16.80
CA VAL A 17 -5.41 -7.45 -16.52
C VAL A 17 -4.42 -7.96 -17.57
N THR A 18 -4.52 -7.36 -18.76
CA THR A 18 -3.70 -7.68 -19.93
C THR A 18 -2.23 -7.26 -19.75
N SER A 19 -1.34 -7.72 -20.65
CA SER A 19 0.07 -7.30 -20.66
C SER A 19 0.22 -5.79 -20.80
N THR A 20 -0.59 -5.14 -21.64
CA THR A 20 -0.59 -3.68 -21.81
C THR A 20 -0.93 -2.95 -20.52
N VAL A 21 -1.93 -3.43 -19.76
CA VAL A 21 -2.27 -2.86 -18.45
C VAL A 21 -1.09 -2.94 -17.48
N LEU A 22 -0.34 -4.05 -17.50
CA LEU A 22 0.85 -4.21 -16.67
C LEU A 22 2.00 -3.32 -17.10
N GLU A 23 2.19 -3.10 -18.40
CA GLU A 23 3.21 -2.20 -18.95
C GLU A 23 2.94 -0.75 -18.55
N ASP A 24 1.68 -0.30 -18.66
CA ASP A 24 1.27 1.04 -18.24
C ASP A 24 1.47 1.22 -16.73
N ALA A 25 1.04 0.26 -15.92
CA ALA A 25 1.19 0.33 -14.47
C ALA A 25 2.67 0.26 -14.02
N ALA A 26 3.48 -0.59 -14.66
CA ALA A 26 4.92 -0.67 -14.41
C ALA A 26 5.64 0.63 -14.76
N SER A 27 5.23 1.29 -15.85
CA SER A 27 5.73 2.60 -16.26
C SER A 27 5.36 3.69 -15.25
N LEU A 28 4.08 3.73 -14.83
CA LEU A 28 3.59 4.67 -13.81
C LEU A 28 4.34 4.50 -12.48
N PHE A 29 4.48 3.25 -12.01
CA PHE A 29 5.23 2.93 -10.80
C PHE A 29 6.69 3.41 -10.90
N SER A 30 7.38 3.03 -11.98
CA SER A 30 8.80 3.33 -12.16
C SER A 30 9.09 4.83 -12.24
N ALA A 31 8.10 5.62 -12.69
CA ALA A 31 8.18 7.07 -12.77
C ALA A 31 7.88 7.77 -11.44
N HIS A 32 6.96 7.24 -10.63
CA HIS A 32 6.33 8.02 -9.54
C HIS A 32 6.36 7.39 -8.15
N TYR A 33 6.68 6.10 -7.99
CA TYR A 33 6.53 5.43 -6.71
C TYR A 33 7.52 5.93 -5.63
N GLY A 34 8.81 6.01 -5.96
CA GLY A 34 9.82 6.43 -4.99
C GLY A 34 11.25 6.35 -5.52
N VAL A 35 12.21 6.63 -4.64
CA VAL A 35 13.65 6.46 -4.88
C VAL A 35 14.25 5.62 -3.77
N TRP A 36 15.41 5.02 -4.03
CA TRP A 36 16.14 4.25 -3.03
C TRP A 36 16.79 5.15 -1.98
N GLY A 37 16.72 4.73 -0.72
CA GLY A 37 17.31 5.44 0.41
C GLY A 37 18.82 5.22 0.54
N PRO A 38 19.48 5.92 1.48
CA PRO A 38 20.93 5.86 1.66
C PRO A 38 21.49 4.47 1.98
N LEU A 39 20.69 3.64 2.67
CA LEU A 39 21.11 2.29 3.09
C LEU A 39 20.84 1.21 2.03
N ALA A 40 20.09 1.54 0.98
CA ALA A 40 19.57 0.56 0.03
C ALA A 40 20.66 -0.19 -0.72
N ALA A 41 21.71 0.49 -1.18
CA ALA A 41 22.81 -0.15 -1.91
C ALA A 41 23.55 -1.19 -1.04
N ARG A 42 23.67 -0.93 0.26
CA ARG A 42 24.28 -1.84 1.23
C ARG A 42 23.40 -3.05 1.53
N MET A 43 22.09 -2.82 1.66
CA MET A 43 21.15 -3.84 2.11
C MET A 43 20.59 -4.70 0.96
N MET A 44 20.52 -4.14 -0.25
CA MET A 44 19.88 -4.77 -1.41
C MET A 44 20.84 -4.95 -2.60
N GLY A 45 21.99 -4.27 -2.60
CA GLY A 45 23.00 -4.36 -3.66
C GLY A 45 23.03 -3.17 -4.63
N SER A 46 23.96 -3.21 -5.58
CA SER A 46 24.33 -2.05 -6.41
C SER A 46 23.23 -1.53 -7.35
N PHE A 47 22.16 -2.29 -7.58
CA PHE A 47 21.00 -1.80 -8.34
C PHE A 47 20.20 -0.74 -7.58
N ALA A 48 20.25 -0.76 -6.24
CA ALA A 48 19.50 0.11 -5.35
C ALA A 48 20.34 1.33 -4.90
N GLN A 49 20.99 2.01 -5.84
CA GLN A 49 21.77 3.20 -5.49
C GLN A 49 20.88 4.32 -5.01
N GLN A 50 21.31 5.01 -3.96
CA GLN A 50 20.61 6.15 -3.37
C GLN A 50 20.16 7.16 -4.45
N GLY A 51 18.92 7.62 -4.33
CA GLY A 51 18.34 8.62 -5.24
C GLY A 51 17.92 8.07 -6.61
N ARG A 52 18.32 6.85 -6.99
CA ARG A 52 17.77 6.20 -8.19
C ARG A 52 16.31 5.81 -7.96
N ARG A 53 15.50 5.93 -9.00
CA ARG A 53 14.11 5.48 -9.01
C ARG A 53 14.02 3.99 -8.71
N VAL A 54 13.07 3.63 -7.85
CA VAL A 54 12.59 2.25 -7.73
C VAL A 54 11.91 1.92 -9.04
N ARG A 55 12.41 0.90 -9.75
CA ARG A 55 11.85 0.47 -11.04
C ARG A 55 11.26 -0.92 -10.94
N MET A 56 10.23 -1.13 -11.74
CA MET A 56 9.54 -2.42 -11.87
C MET A 56 9.20 -2.65 -13.34
N SER A 57 9.50 -3.85 -13.84
CA SER A 57 9.05 -4.30 -15.15
C SER A 57 7.65 -4.91 -15.06
N ALA A 58 6.93 -5.00 -16.18
CA ALA A 58 5.64 -5.69 -16.22
C ALA A 58 5.71 -7.14 -15.73
N SER A 59 6.80 -7.86 -16.08
CA SER A 59 7.04 -9.23 -15.60
C SER A 59 7.25 -9.28 -14.08
N LYS A 60 8.06 -8.36 -13.54
CA LYS A 60 8.28 -8.27 -12.09
C LYS A 60 6.98 -7.90 -11.36
N LEU A 61 6.21 -6.96 -11.90
CA LEU A 61 4.90 -6.58 -11.37
C LEU A 61 3.94 -7.76 -11.33
N ARG A 62 3.84 -8.53 -12.41
CA ARG A 62 3.02 -9.73 -12.46
C ARG A 62 3.43 -10.71 -11.36
N ASN A 63 4.72 -11.00 -11.24
CA ASN A 63 5.22 -11.98 -10.28
C ASN A 63 5.08 -11.54 -8.81
N GLU A 64 5.28 -10.25 -8.53
CA GLU A 64 5.31 -9.73 -7.15
C GLU A 64 3.95 -9.23 -6.67
N CYS A 65 3.13 -8.63 -7.54
CA CYS A 65 1.82 -8.07 -7.16
C CYS A 65 0.65 -9.00 -7.50
N LEU A 66 0.81 -9.92 -8.46
CA LEU A 66 -0.24 -10.80 -9.00
C LEU A 66 0.21 -12.27 -9.05
N PRO A 67 0.68 -12.84 -7.92
CA PRO A 67 1.24 -14.19 -7.92
C PRO A 67 0.19 -15.21 -8.39
N ALA A 68 0.55 -16.02 -9.39
CA ALA A 68 -0.31 -17.11 -9.84
C ALA A 68 -0.61 -18.07 -8.67
N SER A 69 -1.87 -18.09 -8.24
CA SER A 69 -2.34 -18.94 -7.15
C SER A 69 -3.80 -19.29 -7.41
N GLU A 70 -4.14 -20.58 -7.29
CA GLU A 70 -5.51 -21.07 -7.46
C GLU A 70 -6.48 -20.50 -6.43
N ASN A 71 -5.97 -20.04 -5.28
CA ASN A 71 -6.74 -19.49 -4.17
C ASN A 71 -6.67 -17.96 -4.08
N ALA A 72 -6.20 -17.30 -5.13
CA ALA A 72 -6.07 -15.85 -5.17
C ALA A 72 -6.74 -15.24 -6.40
N GLU A 73 -7.46 -14.15 -6.16
CA GLU A 73 -8.01 -13.30 -7.23
C GLU A 73 -7.29 -11.95 -7.22
N HIS A 74 -7.02 -11.41 -8.40
CA HIS A 74 -6.36 -10.11 -8.52
C HIS A 74 -7.29 -9.08 -9.14
N THR A 75 -7.29 -7.89 -8.54
CA THR A 75 -8.03 -6.73 -9.03
C THR A 75 -7.06 -5.60 -9.34
N TYR A 76 -7.32 -4.92 -10.44
CA TYR A 76 -6.66 -3.68 -10.81
C TYR A 76 -7.68 -2.56 -10.92
N VAL A 77 -7.41 -1.42 -10.28
CA VAL A 77 -8.17 -0.19 -10.48
C VAL A 77 -7.25 0.85 -11.09
N LYS A 78 -7.66 1.47 -12.20
CA LYS A 78 -6.99 2.64 -12.78
C LYS A 78 -7.81 3.89 -12.61
N ALA A 79 -7.14 5.01 -12.43
CA ALA A 79 -7.71 6.35 -12.53
C ALA A 79 -7.15 7.08 -13.75
N MET A 80 -8.05 7.69 -14.52
CA MET A 80 -7.74 8.39 -15.77
C MET A 80 -8.18 9.85 -15.71
N VAL A 81 -7.43 10.72 -16.37
CA VAL A 81 -7.84 12.10 -16.71
C VAL A 81 -7.70 12.25 -18.22
N GLY A 82 -8.83 12.27 -18.92
CA GLY A 82 -8.83 11.98 -20.36
C GLY A 82 -8.20 10.60 -20.61
N ASP A 83 -7.21 10.55 -21.51
CA ASP A 83 -6.49 9.31 -21.84
C ASP A 83 -5.23 9.09 -20.98
N ARG A 84 -4.94 9.96 -20.02
CA ARG A 84 -3.76 9.85 -19.15
C ARG A 84 -4.06 9.01 -17.91
N LEU A 85 -3.29 7.94 -17.72
CA LEU A 85 -3.24 7.21 -16.45
C LEU A 85 -2.59 8.09 -15.36
N VAL A 86 -3.34 8.41 -14.31
CA VAL A 86 -2.89 9.29 -13.21
C VAL A 86 -2.78 8.58 -11.86
N GLY A 87 -3.25 7.34 -11.79
CA GLY A 87 -3.09 6.50 -10.62
C GLY A 87 -3.56 5.07 -10.87
N ASN A 88 -3.05 4.15 -10.07
CA ASN A 88 -3.54 2.78 -10.05
C ASN A 88 -3.45 2.13 -8.68
N VAL A 89 -4.25 1.07 -8.52
CA VAL A 89 -4.23 0.14 -7.39
C VAL A 89 -4.17 -1.27 -7.92
N PHE A 90 -3.26 -2.09 -7.38
CA PHE A 90 -3.38 -3.53 -7.43
C PHE A 90 -3.77 -4.07 -6.06
N ALA A 91 -4.62 -5.09 -6.08
CA ALA A 91 -4.96 -5.83 -4.88
C ALA A 91 -5.08 -7.32 -5.15
N THR A 92 -4.79 -8.11 -4.12
CA THR A 92 -4.92 -9.56 -4.11
C THR A 92 -5.95 -9.95 -3.07
N ARG A 93 -6.91 -10.76 -3.47
CA ARG A 93 -7.94 -11.35 -2.62
C ARG A 93 -7.66 -12.82 -2.39
N TRP A 94 -7.85 -13.30 -1.17
CA TRP A 94 -7.79 -14.73 -0.83
C TRP A 94 -8.63 -15.01 0.42
N ILE A 95 -8.82 -16.28 0.75
CA ILE A 95 -9.45 -16.69 2.01
C ILE A 95 -8.38 -16.94 3.06
N SER A 96 -8.46 -16.24 4.19
CA SER A 96 -7.62 -16.46 5.37
C SER A 96 -8.52 -16.88 6.54
N GLU A 97 -8.34 -18.11 7.05
CA GLU A 97 -9.16 -18.66 8.15
C GLU A 97 -10.68 -18.50 7.93
N GLY A 98 -11.15 -18.74 6.69
CA GLY A 98 -12.56 -18.60 6.31
C GLY A 98 -13.02 -17.15 6.08
N ARG A 99 -12.13 -16.15 6.21
CA ARG A 99 -12.42 -14.74 5.97
C ARG A 99 -11.91 -14.29 4.60
N PRO A 100 -12.75 -13.69 3.74
CA PRO A 100 -12.29 -13.05 2.52
C PRO A 100 -11.46 -11.80 2.81
N MET A 101 -10.16 -11.88 2.53
CA MET A 101 -9.21 -10.79 2.72
C MET A 101 -8.90 -10.10 1.40
N CYS A 102 -8.66 -8.78 1.43
CA CYS A 102 -8.17 -8.00 0.30
C CYS A 102 -6.89 -7.25 0.71
N TRP A 103 -5.78 -7.51 0.03
CA TRP A 103 -4.52 -6.82 0.30
C TRP A 103 -4.12 -5.91 -0.85
N ILE A 104 -3.85 -4.66 -0.53
CA ILE A 104 -3.37 -3.65 -1.47
C ILE A 104 -1.89 -3.93 -1.71
N THR A 105 -1.55 -4.47 -2.88
CA THR A 105 -0.17 -4.85 -3.23
C THR A 105 0.60 -3.69 -3.85
N GLN A 106 -0.10 -2.72 -4.44
CA GLN A 106 0.48 -1.53 -5.02
C GLN A 106 -0.56 -0.40 -5.05
N LEU A 107 -0.16 0.81 -4.68
CA LEU A 107 -0.95 2.02 -4.83
C LEU A 107 -0.03 3.13 -5.32
N VAL A 108 -0.31 3.68 -6.51
CA VAL A 108 0.47 4.75 -7.12
C VAL A 108 -0.48 5.88 -7.51
N VAL A 109 -0.10 7.12 -7.18
CA VAL A 109 -0.74 8.34 -7.65
C VAL A 109 0.36 9.28 -8.11
N VAL A 110 0.20 9.86 -9.31
CA VAL A 110 1.17 10.83 -9.81
C VAL A 110 1.15 12.11 -8.95
N PRO A 111 2.29 12.78 -8.75
CA PRO A 111 2.42 13.89 -7.80
C PRO A 111 1.35 14.98 -7.91
N GLU A 112 0.97 15.34 -9.15
CA GLU A 112 0.02 16.41 -9.46
C GLU A 112 -1.40 16.12 -8.96
N PHE A 113 -1.72 14.85 -8.72
CA PHE A 113 -3.03 14.40 -8.22
C PHE A 113 -2.97 13.83 -6.80
N ARG A 114 -1.82 13.93 -6.12
CA ARG A 114 -1.70 13.61 -4.68
C ARG A 114 -2.50 14.63 -3.87
N ASN A 115 -2.97 14.22 -2.69
CA ASN A 115 -3.79 15.04 -1.78
C ASN A 115 -5.17 15.48 -2.32
N MET A 116 -5.63 14.97 -3.47
CA MET A 116 -6.95 15.26 -4.05
C MET A 116 -7.99 14.16 -3.79
N GLY A 117 -7.71 13.24 -2.86
CA GLY A 117 -8.60 12.11 -2.54
C GLY A 117 -8.65 10.99 -3.60
N LEU A 118 -7.79 11.05 -4.63
CA LEU A 118 -7.78 10.08 -5.72
C LEU A 118 -7.49 8.65 -5.25
N ALA A 119 -6.51 8.47 -4.37
CA ALA A 119 -6.18 7.17 -3.76
C ALA A 119 -7.40 6.57 -3.05
N THR A 120 -8.08 7.35 -2.21
CA THR A 120 -9.29 6.90 -1.50
C THR A 120 -10.39 6.49 -2.47
N LYS A 121 -10.63 7.24 -3.54
CA LYS A 121 -11.65 6.88 -4.54
C LYS A 121 -11.30 5.61 -5.30
N MET A 122 -10.03 5.39 -5.67
CA MET A 122 -9.61 4.12 -6.28
C MET A 122 -9.78 2.93 -5.32
N LEU A 123 -9.49 3.12 -4.02
CA LEU A 123 -9.71 2.10 -2.99
C LEU A 123 -11.20 1.83 -2.74
N LEU A 124 -12.06 2.85 -2.78
CA LEU A 124 -13.52 2.66 -2.74
C LEU A 124 -14.02 1.88 -3.95
N LYS A 125 -13.51 2.19 -5.15
CA LYS A 125 -13.80 1.45 -6.39
C LYS A 125 -13.35 -0.01 -6.30
N LEU A 126 -12.21 -0.28 -5.66
CA LEU A 126 -11.73 -1.64 -5.40
C LEU A 126 -12.74 -2.46 -4.59
N ARG A 127 -13.33 -1.85 -3.54
CA ARG A 127 -14.32 -2.49 -2.65
C ARG A 127 -15.64 -2.85 -3.34
N GLU A 128 -16.04 -2.13 -4.38
CA GLU A 128 -17.29 -2.39 -5.09
C GLU A 128 -17.42 -3.88 -5.48
N ASP A 129 -18.61 -4.43 -5.30
CA ASP A 129 -18.97 -5.81 -5.67
C ASP A 129 -18.19 -6.93 -4.96
N GLY A 130 -17.37 -6.60 -3.95
CA GLY A 130 -16.61 -7.58 -3.18
C GLY A 130 -17.10 -7.73 -1.75
N GLU A 131 -17.46 -8.96 -1.38
CA GLU A 131 -17.69 -9.33 0.02
C GLU A 131 -16.34 -9.56 0.71
N TYR A 132 -15.76 -8.46 1.21
CA TYR A 132 -14.50 -8.48 1.95
C TYR A 132 -14.76 -8.37 3.45
N GLN A 133 -14.14 -9.24 4.24
CA GLN A 133 -14.17 -9.18 5.70
C GLN A 133 -12.92 -8.50 6.28
N GLY A 134 -11.92 -8.20 5.46
CA GLY A 134 -10.83 -7.32 5.86
C GLY A 134 -9.98 -6.82 4.71
N PHE A 135 -9.34 -5.68 4.97
CA PHE A 135 -8.43 -5.01 4.04
C PHE A 135 -7.06 -4.85 4.68
N GLY A 136 -5.98 -4.94 3.90
CA GLY A 136 -4.62 -4.81 4.40
C GLY A 136 -3.71 -4.04 3.47
N ILE A 137 -2.77 -3.28 4.05
CA ILE A 137 -1.71 -2.59 3.30
C ILE A 137 -0.44 -2.51 4.15
N LEU A 138 0.69 -2.67 3.47
CA LEU A 138 2.01 -2.21 3.91
C LEU A 138 2.38 -1.00 3.06
N SER A 139 2.76 0.11 3.70
CA SER A 139 3.31 1.25 2.98
C SER A 139 4.24 2.07 3.85
N SER A 140 5.36 2.53 3.29
CA SER A 140 6.17 3.56 3.92
C SER A 140 5.49 4.93 3.93
N HIS A 141 4.49 5.16 3.07
CA HIS A 141 3.92 6.48 2.85
C HIS A 141 2.63 6.73 3.69
N PRO A 142 2.62 7.74 4.59
CA PRO A 142 1.47 8.01 5.45
C PRO A 142 0.15 8.27 4.72
N PHE A 143 0.18 8.93 3.56
CA PHE A 143 -1.03 9.17 2.76
C PHE A 143 -1.65 7.90 2.20
N ALA A 144 -0.87 6.85 1.92
CA ALA A 144 -1.40 5.55 1.49
C ALA A 144 -2.16 4.87 2.64
N ILE A 145 -1.57 4.88 3.84
CA ILE A 145 -2.20 4.37 5.07
C ILE A 145 -3.50 5.14 5.37
N MET A 146 -3.47 6.48 5.30
CA MET A 146 -4.66 7.30 5.49
C MET A 146 -5.74 7.03 4.44
N ALA A 147 -5.36 6.83 3.18
CA ALA A 147 -6.29 6.52 2.11
C ALA A 147 -6.99 5.17 2.36
N CYS A 148 -6.24 4.16 2.79
CA CYS A 148 -6.76 2.84 3.19
C CYS A 148 -7.74 2.96 4.37
N LEU A 149 -7.32 3.64 5.43
CA LEU A 149 -8.15 3.87 6.63
C LEU A 149 -9.44 4.65 6.32
N ARG A 150 -9.39 5.60 5.38
CA ARG A 150 -10.57 6.36 4.94
C ARG A 150 -11.48 5.57 4.02
N ALA A 151 -10.94 4.69 3.19
CA ALA A 151 -11.73 3.88 2.27
C ALA A 151 -12.45 2.72 2.97
N PHE A 152 -11.80 2.12 3.97
CA PHE A 152 -12.25 0.84 4.55
C PHE A 152 -12.57 0.90 6.03
N GLY A 153 -12.31 2.01 6.72
CA GLY A 153 -12.55 2.15 8.14
C GLY A 153 -12.94 3.58 8.53
N ARG A 154 -12.57 3.99 9.75
CA ARG A 154 -12.99 5.27 10.35
C ARG A 154 -12.01 6.42 10.11
N GLY A 155 -11.02 6.22 9.25
CA GLY A 155 -9.90 7.13 9.06
C GLY A 155 -8.86 7.08 10.18
N VAL A 156 -7.87 7.96 10.10
CA VAL A 156 -6.68 7.94 10.98
C VAL A 156 -6.96 8.42 12.42
N GLU A 157 -8.04 9.15 12.62
CA GLU A 157 -8.47 9.63 13.94
C GLU A 157 -9.17 8.54 14.76
N GLY A 158 -9.72 7.53 14.09
CA GLY A 158 -10.50 6.45 14.69
C GLY A 158 -9.96 5.06 14.37
N VAL A 159 -8.63 4.92 14.22
CA VAL A 159 -8.00 3.63 13.89
C VAL A 159 -8.32 2.60 14.96
N ASP A 160 -8.92 1.49 14.52
CA ASP A 160 -9.06 0.28 15.33
C ASP A 160 -7.94 -0.70 14.99
N PHE A 161 -7.04 -0.93 15.94
CA PHE A 161 -5.93 -1.86 15.77
C PHE A 161 -6.27 -3.30 16.12
N SER A 162 -7.49 -3.61 16.58
CA SER A 162 -7.87 -4.96 17.03
C SER A 162 -7.58 -6.02 15.96
N MET A 163 -8.03 -5.80 14.72
CA MET A 163 -7.75 -6.74 13.62
C MET A 163 -6.25 -6.83 13.29
N THR A 164 -5.52 -5.72 13.37
CA THR A 164 -4.08 -5.71 13.12
C THR A 164 -3.36 -6.49 14.21
N LYS A 165 -3.69 -6.25 15.48
CA LYS A 165 -3.08 -6.89 16.65
C LYS A 165 -3.32 -8.40 16.66
N ASP A 166 -4.58 -8.80 16.49
CA ASP A 166 -5.00 -10.17 16.70
C ASP A 166 -4.82 -11.02 15.44
N GLY A 167 -4.92 -10.41 14.25
CA GLY A 167 -4.96 -11.11 12.97
C GLY A 167 -3.69 -11.03 12.12
N ALA A 168 -2.77 -10.09 12.36
CA ALA A 168 -1.67 -9.82 11.42
C ALA A 168 -0.80 -11.04 11.12
N ILE A 169 -0.45 -11.84 12.14
CA ILE A 169 0.39 -13.03 11.96
C ILE A 169 -0.28 -14.03 11.00
N SER A 170 -1.54 -14.39 11.24
CA SER A 170 -2.25 -15.39 10.43
C SER A 170 -2.58 -14.85 9.02
N ILE A 171 -3.06 -13.61 8.93
CA ILE A 171 -3.42 -12.98 7.66
C ILE A 171 -2.19 -12.82 6.76
N MET A 172 -1.09 -12.30 7.29
CA MET A 172 0.12 -12.11 6.49
C MET A 172 0.75 -13.46 6.11
N SER A 173 0.86 -14.41 7.04
CA SER A 173 1.46 -15.72 6.74
C SER A 173 0.68 -16.54 5.70
N SER A 174 -0.64 -16.37 5.61
CA SER A 174 -1.48 -16.98 4.57
C SER A 174 -1.55 -16.17 3.27
N CYS A 175 -0.98 -14.96 3.22
CA CYS A 175 -1.06 -14.11 2.04
C CYS A 175 -0.34 -14.75 0.84
N PRO A 176 -0.97 -14.80 -0.36
CA PRO A 176 -0.33 -15.32 -1.58
C PRO A 176 0.90 -14.51 -1.98
N VAL A 177 0.95 -13.23 -1.64
CA VAL A 177 1.99 -12.28 -2.01
C VAL A 177 3.22 -12.47 -1.14
N ARG A 178 4.35 -12.83 -1.77
CA ARG A 178 5.57 -13.24 -1.05
C ARG A 178 6.08 -12.17 -0.08
N TYR A 179 6.20 -10.91 -0.51
CA TYR A 179 6.78 -9.88 0.35
C TYR A 179 5.95 -9.67 1.63
N VAL A 180 4.62 -9.76 1.53
CA VAL A 180 3.69 -9.68 2.67
C VAL A 180 3.90 -10.89 3.58
N ARG A 181 3.92 -12.09 3.01
CA ARG A 181 4.06 -13.35 3.75
C ARG A 181 5.36 -13.47 4.51
N THR A 182 6.44 -12.88 3.99
CA THR A 182 7.78 -12.96 4.61
C THR A 182 8.14 -11.74 5.45
N ALA A 183 7.31 -10.70 5.45
CA ALA A 183 7.56 -9.50 6.25
C ALA A 183 7.45 -9.83 7.74
N LYS A 184 8.33 -9.24 8.56
CA LYS A 184 8.39 -9.50 10.00
C LYS A 184 7.68 -8.39 10.75
N LEU A 185 6.64 -8.73 11.50
CA LEU A 185 5.91 -7.77 12.32
C LEU A 185 6.83 -7.10 13.34
N GLN A 186 6.68 -5.79 13.50
CA GLN A 186 7.42 -5.02 14.50
C GLN A 186 6.58 -3.86 15.05
N GLY A 187 6.86 -3.50 16.30
CA GLY A 187 6.24 -2.38 17.01
C GLY A 187 5.52 -2.79 18.28
N SER A 188 5.21 -1.79 19.10
CA SER A 188 4.62 -2.01 20.42
C SER A 188 3.26 -2.73 20.38
N LEU A 189 2.56 -2.69 19.23
CA LEU A 189 1.30 -3.43 19.05
C LEU A 189 1.51 -4.96 19.14
N PHE A 190 2.70 -5.44 18.79
CA PHE A 190 3.06 -6.85 18.73
C PHE A 190 3.95 -7.31 19.90
N GLY A 191 4.05 -6.49 20.96
CA GLY A 191 4.87 -6.80 22.13
C GLY A 191 6.37 -6.55 21.94
N ASP A 192 6.76 -5.75 20.95
CA ASP A 192 8.14 -5.25 20.87
C ASP A 192 8.37 -4.21 21.98
N ASP A 193 9.15 -4.62 22.99
CA ASP A 193 9.52 -3.81 24.15
C ASP A 193 10.83 -3.01 23.94
N ASP A 194 11.37 -2.93 22.72
CA ASP A 194 12.51 -2.06 22.46
C ASP A 194 12.13 -0.60 22.77
N LYS A 195 12.55 -0.13 23.95
CA LYS A 195 12.30 1.23 24.45
C LYS A 195 12.81 2.33 23.51
N LYS A 196 13.68 1.99 22.54
CA LYS A 196 14.15 2.92 21.51
C LYS A 196 13.21 3.00 20.31
N SER A 197 12.47 1.93 20.02
CA SER A 197 11.51 1.89 18.93
C SER A 197 10.26 2.69 19.31
N LYS A 198 9.91 3.67 18.48
CA LYS A 198 8.70 4.49 18.64
C LYS A 198 7.60 4.07 17.69
N VAL A 199 7.75 2.94 17.00
CA VAL A 199 6.77 2.44 16.04
C VAL A 199 5.71 1.61 16.76
N VAL A 200 4.45 1.81 16.40
CA VAL A 200 3.32 1.08 17.00
C VAL A 200 3.00 -0.15 16.16
N SER A 201 2.85 0.01 14.84
CA SER A 201 2.55 -1.09 13.92
C SER A 201 3.27 -0.91 12.58
N CYS A 202 4.23 -1.77 12.32
CA CYS A 202 4.92 -1.89 11.03
C CYS A 202 5.32 -3.34 10.76
N ALA A 203 5.93 -3.56 9.60
CA ALA A 203 6.69 -4.77 9.35
C ALA A 203 8.02 -4.45 8.66
N ASP A 204 9.06 -5.22 8.97
CA ASP A 204 10.30 -5.27 8.20
C ASP A 204 10.01 -5.98 6.87
N THR A 205 9.93 -5.21 5.80
CA THR A 205 9.73 -5.72 4.44
C THR A 205 11.05 -5.82 3.67
N GLY A 206 12.17 -5.39 4.28
CA GLY A 206 13.47 -5.26 3.62
C GLY A 206 13.45 -4.27 2.45
N PHE A 207 12.52 -3.31 2.46
CA PHE A 207 12.30 -2.40 1.35
C PHE A 207 12.86 -1.01 1.67
N TRP A 208 14.12 -0.80 1.29
CA TRP A 208 14.94 0.34 1.70
C TRP A 208 14.71 1.58 0.83
N VAL A 209 13.46 2.03 0.73
CA VAL A 209 13.11 3.28 0.04
C VAL A 209 13.46 4.51 0.86
N ASP A 210 13.69 5.61 0.18
CA ASP A 210 13.94 6.89 0.83
C ASP A 210 12.68 7.39 1.55
N HIS A 211 12.83 7.70 2.85
CA HIS A 211 11.74 8.17 3.69
C HIS A 211 11.60 9.70 3.75
N THR A 212 12.30 10.46 2.90
CA THR A 212 12.22 11.94 2.91
C THR A 212 10.81 12.42 2.55
N GLU A 213 10.26 11.98 1.42
CA GLU A 213 8.88 12.33 1.02
C GLU A 213 7.84 11.79 2.02
N PRO A 214 7.90 10.52 2.46
CA PRO A 214 7.05 10.03 3.55
C PRO A 214 7.09 10.85 4.84
N SER A 215 8.28 11.32 5.25
CA SER A 215 8.43 12.13 6.46
C SER A 215 7.81 13.52 6.29
N GLN A 216 8.01 14.16 5.13
CA GLN A 216 7.36 15.43 4.80
C GLN A 216 5.83 15.29 4.78
N ALA A 217 5.32 14.19 4.23
CA ALA A 217 3.89 13.89 4.27
C ALA A 217 3.36 13.76 5.71
N LEU A 218 4.13 13.12 6.59
CA LEU A 218 3.79 13.01 8.01
C LEU A 218 3.76 14.38 8.69
N ASP A 219 4.70 15.27 8.37
CA ASP A 219 4.74 16.63 8.91
C ASP A 219 3.52 17.44 8.47
N ILE A 220 3.09 17.32 7.20
CA ILE A 220 1.85 17.93 6.70
C ILE A 220 0.63 17.43 7.48
N ILE A 221 0.57 16.13 7.79
CA ILE A 221 -0.53 15.54 8.58
C ILE A 221 -0.55 16.14 9.99
N LYS A 222 0.60 16.16 10.66
CA LYS A 222 0.73 16.71 12.03
C LYS A 222 0.41 18.20 12.08
N ALA A 223 0.82 18.98 11.08
CA ALA A 223 0.53 20.41 10.98
C ALA A 223 -0.98 20.71 10.89
N LYS A 224 -1.80 19.74 10.43
CA LYS A 224 -3.27 19.83 10.44
C LYS A 224 -3.91 19.45 11.78
N GLY A 225 -3.10 19.21 12.82
CA GLY A 225 -3.58 18.79 14.14
C GLY A 225 -3.98 17.31 14.21
N ILE A 226 -3.69 16.51 13.18
CA ILE A 226 -4.02 15.09 13.13
C ILE A 226 -2.94 14.30 13.90
N LYS A 227 -3.37 13.56 14.93
CA LYS A 227 -2.48 12.66 15.67
C LYS A 227 -2.17 11.43 14.82
N TRP A 228 -0.88 11.15 14.61
CA TRP A 228 -0.43 9.96 13.91
C TRP A 228 -0.28 8.76 14.87
N PRO A 229 -1.07 7.68 14.70
CA PRO A 229 -1.10 6.60 15.68
C PRO A 229 -0.06 5.50 15.44
N PHE A 230 0.62 5.47 14.28
CA PHE A 230 1.55 4.39 13.94
C PHE A 230 2.99 4.62 14.46
N GLY A 231 3.28 5.81 14.99
CA GLY A 231 4.61 6.15 15.46
C GLY A 231 5.61 6.50 14.35
N THR A 232 6.90 6.34 14.62
CA THR A 232 7.99 6.65 13.67
C THR A 232 8.46 5.39 12.96
N LEU A 233 8.46 5.40 11.63
CA LEU A 233 8.85 4.25 10.82
C LEU A 233 10.38 4.08 10.78
N PRO A 234 10.93 2.89 11.11
CA PRO A 234 12.33 2.58 10.88
C PRO A 234 12.65 2.44 9.38
N GLU A 235 13.90 2.67 8.99
CA GLU A 235 14.37 2.42 7.62
C GLU A 235 14.16 0.95 7.21
N GLY A 236 13.82 0.70 5.95
CA GLY A 236 13.57 -0.66 5.42
C GLY A 236 12.22 -1.27 5.83
N HIS A 237 11.42 -0.56 6.64
CA HIS A 237 10.12 -1.01 7.12
C HIS A 237 8.99 -0.27 6.42
N GLU A 238 7.79 -0.83 6.54
CA GLU A 238 6.55 -0.22 6.08
C GLU A 238 5.50 -0.23 7.20
N PHE A 239 4.71 0.84 7.32
CA PHE A 239 3.59 0.86 8.25
C PHE A 239 2.58 -0.22 7.86
N LEU A 240 2.03 -0.90 8.86
CA LEU A 240 1.07 -1.97 8.67
C LEU A 240 -0.29 -1.53 9.19
N VAL A 241 -1.34 -1.72 8.39
CA VAL A 241 -2.71 -1.68 8.90
C VAL A 241 -3.56 -2.78 8.27
N LEU A 242 -4.33 -3.46 9.11
CA LEU A 242 -5.45 -4.31 8.77
C LEU A 242 -6.74 -3.67 9.26
N VAL A 243 -7.74 -3.57 8.39
CA VAL A 243 -9.02 -2.93 8.65
C VAL A 243 -10.13 -3.97 8.52
N ASP A 244 -11.03 -4.05 9.51
CA ASP A 244 -12.20 -4.94 9.45
C ASP A 244 -13.20 -4.40 8.43
N GLY A 245 -13.55 -5.23 7.43
CA GLY A 245 -14.46 -4.86 6.35
C GLY A 245 -15.92 -4.68 6.78
N ARG A 246 -16.26 -5.05 8.02
CA ARG A 246 -17.61 -4.90 8.61
C ARG A 246 -17.81 -3.58 9.35
N SER A 247 -16.82 -2.68 9.31
CA SER A 247 -16.78 -1.44 10.10
C SER A 247 -17.53 -0.25 9.53
#